data_AF-A0A9E2RD42-F1
#
_entry.id   AF-A0A9E2RD42-F1
#
_cell.length_a   1.000
_cell.length_b   1.000
_cell.length_c   1.000
_cell.angle_alpha   90.00
_cell.angle_beta   90.00
_cell.angle_gamma   90.00
#
_symmetry.space_group_name_H-M   'P 1'
#
loop_
_entity.id
_entity.type
_entity.pdbx_description
1 polymer ?
#
loop_
_entity_poly.entity_id
_entity_poly.type
_entity_poly.pdbx_seq_one_letter_code
_entity_poly.pdbx_strand_id
1 'polypeptide(L)'
;MTPAALIEQELAAAEAARQDRNDGKARVCARRAVGLAVEAWFAQLPIPRRRGDAMAHLRQIQQDGTFPLPIRQAAERLSTPVTRQHAAPFTTNPVADARLIIAHLDSH
;
A
#
# COMPACT_ATOMS: atom_id res chain seq x y z
N MET A 1 -19.82 -4.47 -4.47
CA MET A 1 -18.90 -4.72 -3.33
C MET A 1 -18.47 -3.38 -2.75
N THR A 2 -18.30 -3.31 -1.44
CA THR A 2 -17.82 -2.09 -0.76
C THR A 2 -16.30 -1.92 -0.96
N PRO A 3 -15.75 -0.70 -0.84
CA PRO A 3 -14.30 -0.48 -0.87
C PRO A 3 -13.55 -1.35 0.16
N ALA A 4 -14.09 -1.45 1.38
CA ALA A 4 -13.53 -2.30 2.44
C ALA A 4 -13.43 -3.78 2.02
N ALA A 5 -14.47 -4.34 1.37
CA ALA A 5 -14.44 -5.73 0.92
C ALA A 5 -13.38 -5.97 -0.18
N LEU A 6 -13.13 -4.99 -1.05
CA LEU A 6 -12.09 -5.08 -2.07
C LEU A 6 -10.68 -4.99 -1.45
N ILE A 7 -10.50 -4.14 -0.44
CA ILE A 7 -9.23 -4.01 0.30
C ILE A 7 -8.89 -5.33 0.99
N GLU A 8 -9.84 -5.91 1.71
CA GLU A 8 -9.67 -7.21 2.39
C GLU A 8 -9.38 -8.34 1.40
N GLN A 9 -10.04 -8.35 0.24
CA GLN A 9 -9.76 -9.33 -0.81
C GLN A 9 -8.31 -9.25 -1.32
N GLU A 10 -7.79 -8.04 -1.55
CA GLU A 10 -6.39 -7.86 -1.98
C GLU A 10 -5.41 -8.22 -0.87
N LEU A 11 -5.71 -7.91 0.40
CA LEU A 11 -4.88 -8.32 1.54
C LEU A 11 -4.85 -9.85 1.71
N ALA A 12 -6.00 -10.52 1.58
CA ALA A 12 -6.09 -11.97 1.63
C ALA A 12 -5.31 -12.61 0.47
N ALA A 13 -5.42 -12.07 -0.74
CA ALA A 13 -4.65 -12.53 -1.90
C ALA A 13 -3.14 -12.31 -1.72
N ALA A 14 -2.74 -11.21 -1.09
CA ALA A 14 -1.34 -10.92 -0.78
C ALA A 14 -0.76 -11.91 0.24
N GLU A 15 -1.53 -12.22 1.29
CA GLU A 15 -1.14 -13.16 2.33
C GLU A 15 -1.05 -14.60 1.79
N ALA A 16 -2.03 -15.04 1.01
CA ALA A 16 -1.97 -16.35 0.33
C ALA A 16 -0.74 -16.45 -0.58
N ALA A 17 -0.48 -15.42 -1.39
CA ALA A 17 0.71 -15.39 -2.25
C ALA A 17 2.02 -15.43 -1.46
N ARG A 18 2.07 -14.80 -0.28
CA ARG A 18 3.24 -14.84 0.61
C ARG A 18 3.45 -16.25 1.18
N GLN A 19 2.39 -16.94 1.57
CA GLN A 19 2.43 -18.33 2.04
C GLN A 19 2.91 -19.29 0.93
N ASP A 20 2.51 -19.02 -0.31
CA ASP A 20 2.95 -19.74 -1.51
C ASP A 20 4.38 -19.36 -1.98
N ARG A 21 5.09 -18.49 -1.25
CA ARG A 21 6.41 -17.91 -1.63
C ARG A 21 6.40 -17.21 -2.99
N ASN A 22 5.26 -16.67 -3.39
CA ASN A 22 5.08 -15.86 -4.59
C ASN A 22 5.23 -14.37 -4.25
N ASP A 23 6.46 -13.95 -3.97
CA ASP A 23 6.78 -12.59 -3.51
C ASP A 23 6.35 -11.50 -4.50
N GLY A 24 6.41 -11.80 -5.79
CA GLY A 24 5.94 -10.90 -6.85
C GLY A 24 4.46 -10.60 -6.72
N LYS A 25 3.63 -11.65 -6.64
CA LYS A 25 2.18 -11.53 -6.47
C LYS A 25 1.82 -10.92 -5.12
N ALA A 26 2.49 -11.32 -4.03
CA ALA A 26 2.28 -10.75 -2.70
C ALA A 26 2.45 -9.23 -2.70
N ARG A 27 3.50 -8.72 -3.35
CA ARG A 27 3.73 -7.27 -3.50
C ARG A 27 2.67 -6.59 -4.35
N VAL A 28 2.27 -7.17 -5.49
CA VAL A 28 1.25 -6.58 -6.37
C VAL A 28 -0.08 -6.45 -5.63
N CYS A 29 -0.54 -7.51 -4.96
CA CYS A 29 -1.78 -7.50 -4.19
C CYS A 29 -1.70 -6.50 -3.02
N ALA A 30 -0.59 -6.47 -2.28
CA ALA A 30 -0.39 -5.49 -1.20
C ALA A 30 -0.46 -4.04 -1.69
N ARG A 31 0.17 -3.72 -2.82
CA ARG A 31 0.09 -2.39 -3.46
C ARG A 31 -1.34 -2.05 -3.85
N ARG A 32 -2.08 -2.99 -4.45
CA ARG A 32 -3.48 -2.80 -4.85
C ARG A 32 -4.38 -2.52 -3.64
N ALA A 33 -4.19 -3.24 -2.53
CA ALA A 33 -4.89 -2.97 -1.27
C ALA A 33 -4.70 -1.52 -0.80
N VAL A 34 -3.44 -1.04 -0.79
CA VAL A 34 -3.13 0.37 -0.44
C VAL A 34 -3.78 1.34 -1.43
N GLY A 35 -3.71 1.07 -2.74
CA GLY A 35 -4.34 1.92 -3.75
C GLY A 35 -5.84 2.07 -3.54
N LEU A 36 -6.54 0.98 -3.24
CA LEU A 36 -7.97 0.99 -2.92
C LEU A 36 -8.27 1.78 -1.64
N ALA A 37 -7.44 1.62 -0.60
CA ALA A 37 -7.61 2.37 0.66
C ALA A 37 -7.38 3.87 0.46
N VAL A 38 -6.38 4.27 -0.33
CA VAL A 38 -6.12 5.69 -0.64
C VAL A 38 -7.28 6.29 -1.43
N GLU A 39 -7.80 5.59 -2.44
CA GLU A 39 -8.97 6.06 -3.20
C GLU A 39 -10.22 6.17 -2.32
N ALA A 40 -10.43 5.21 -1.40
CA ALA A 40 -11.54 5.26 -0.44
C ALA A 40 -11.39 6.42 0.57
N TRP A 41 -10.17 6.71 1.02
CA TRP A 41 -9.86 7.85 1.88
C TRP A 41 -10.08 9.18 1.15
N PHE A 42 -9.58 9.30 -0.09
CA PHE A 42 -9.77 10.50 -0.91
C PHE A 42 -11.24 10.77 -1.24
N ALA A 43 -12.06 9.74 -1.41
CA ALA A 43 -13.49 9.89 -1.64
C ALA A 43 -14.23 10.54 -0.44
N GLN A 44 -13.65 10.50 0.76
CA GLN A 44 -14.20 11.13 1.96
C GLN A 44 -13.76 12.59 2.12
N LEU A 45 -12.72 13.03 1.39
CA LEU A 45 -12.22 14.39 1.46
C LEU A 45 -13.04 15.33 0.57
N PRO A 46 -13.29 16.58 1.02
CA PRO A 46 -14.09 17.55 0.26
C PRO A 46 -13.38 18.09 -1.01
N ILE A 47 -12.10 17.76 -1.21
CA ILE A 47 -11.30 18.24 -2.34
C ILE A 47 -10.99 17.06 -3.26
N PRO A 48 -11.31 17.13 -4.57
CA PRO A 48 -10.94 16.10 -5.53
C PRO A 48 -9.42 15.95 -5.59
N ARG A 49 -8.90 14.83 -5.10
CA ARG A 49 -7.48 14.47 -5.25
C ARG A 49 -7.26 13.72 -6.55
N ARG A 50 -6.06 13.89 -7.12
CA ARG A 50 -5.67 13.28 -8.39
C ARG A 50 -5.73 11.75 -8.27
N ARG A 51 -6.56 11.11 -9.08
CA ARG A 51 -6.57 9.65 -9.23
C ARG A 51 -5.23 9.17 -9.77
N GLY A 52 -4.73 8.07 -9.22
CA GLY A 52 -3.44 7.49 -9.56
C GLY A 52 -3.46 5.97 -9.49
N ASP A 53 -2.44 5.33 -10.06
CA ASP A 53 -2.21 3.91 -9.78
C ASP A 53 -1.65 3.74 -8.36
N ALA A 54 -1.66 2.50 -7.86
CA ALA A 54 -1.15 2.18 -6.53
C ALA A 54 0.29 2.67 -6.28
N MET A 55 1.14 2.71 -7.31
CA MET A 55 2.53 3.16 -7.19
C MET A 55 2.63 4.69 -7.13
N ALA A 56 1.75 5.42 -7.83
CA ALA A 56 1.63 6.86 -7.70
C ALA A 56 1.20 7.23 -6.28
N HIS A 57 0.20 6.54 -5.73
CA HIS A 57 -0.27 6.75 -4.36
C HIS A 57 0.81 6.49 -3.32
N LEU A 58 1.54 5.38 -3.42
CA LEU A 58 2.65 5.07 -2.52
C LEU A 58 3.76 6.13 -2.58
N ARG A 59 4.12 6.60 -3.77
CA ARG A 59 5.12 7.67 -3.94
C ARG A 59 4.64 8.99 -3.34
N GLN A 60 3.36 9.31 -3.47
CA GLN A 60 2.78 10.48 -2.86
C GLN A 60 2.84 10.40 -1.33
N ILE A 61 2.44 9.27 -0.73
CA ILE A 61 2.53 9.06 0.73
C ILE A 61 3.98 9.18 1.20
N GLN A 62 4.93 8.56 0.48
CA GLN A 62 6.35 8.63 0.81
C GLN A 62 6.88 10.07 0.87
N GLN A 63 6.43 10.94 -0.06
CA GLN A 63 6.92 12.30 -0.23
C GLN A 63 6.16 13.34 0.62
N ASP A 64 4.97 13.00 1.10
CA ASP A 64 4.11 13.92 1.84
C ASP A 64 4.54 14.01 3.31
N GLY A 65 5.02 15.21 3.69
CA GLY A 65 5.51 15.53 5.03
C GLY A 65 4.47 15.39 6.15
N THR A 66 3.19 15.37 5.80
CA THR A 66 2.08 15.25 6.76
C THR A 66 1.90 13.83 7.28
N PHE A 67 2.40 12.82 6.56
CA PHE A 67 2.35 11.44 7.02
C PHE A 67 3.44 11.15 8.05
N PRO A 68 3.14 10.39 9.12
CA PRO A 68 4.14 9.93 10.08
C PRO A 68 5.26 9.14 9.41
N LEU A 69 6.49 9.27 9.93
CA LEU A 69 7.68 8.61 9.37
C LEU A 69 7.49 7.09 9.12
N PRO A 70 6.89 6.30 10.05
CA PRO A 70 6.68 4.87 9.81
C PRO A 70 5.82 4.57 8.58
N ILE A 71 4.82 5.40 8.30
CA ILE A 71 3.93 5.26 7.15
C ILE A 71 4.68 5.57 5.85
N ARG A 72 5.46 6.66 5.84
CA ARG A 72 6.31 7.02 4.69
C ARG A 72 7.34 5.94 4.37
N GLN A 73 7.95 5.35 5.40
CA GLN A 73 8.92 4.26 5.23
C GLN A 73 8.26 2.97 4.72
N ALA A 74 7.05 2.64 5.18
CA ALA A 74 6.29 1.51 4.64
C ALA A 74 5.94 1.74 3.16
N ALA A 75 5.54 2.96 2.80
CA ALA A 75 5.24 3.31 1.42
C ALA A 75 6.49 3.24 0.52
N GLU A 76 7.63 3.72 1.03
CA GLU A 76 8.92 3.59 0.36
C GLU A 76 9.27 2.12 0.10
N ARG A 77 9.28 1.26 1.14
CA ARG A 77 9.58 -0.18 1.01
C ARG A 77 8.65 -0.88 0.02
N LEU A 78 7.36 -0.55 0.01
CA LEU A 78 6.38 -1.11 -0.93
C LEU A 78 6.56 -0.60 -2.35
N SER A 79 7.00 0.65 -2.54
CA SER A 79 7.22 1.24 -3.86
C SER A 79 8.58 0.89 -4.47
N THR A 80 9.52 0.35 -3.68
CA THR A 80 10.84 -0.02 -4.18
C THR A 80 10.74 -1.05 -5.33
N PRO A 81 11.37 -0.78 -6.48
CA PRO A 81 11.45 -1.73 -7.59
C PRO A 81 12.13 -3.03 -7.18
N VAL A 82 11.67 -4.16 -7.73
CA VAL A 82 12.28 -5.48 -7.46
C VAL A 82 13.76 -5.57 -7.86
N THR A 83 14.19 -4.73 -8.81
CA THR A 83 15.61 -4.61 -9.20
C THR A 83 16.52 -4.15 -8.05
N ARG A 84 15.96 -3.54 -7.01
CA ARG A 84 16.67 -3.13 -5.78
C ARG A 84 16.38 -4.05 -4.60
N GLN A 85 15.89 -5.28 -4.81
CA GLN A 85 15.52 -6.19 -3.72
C GLN A 85 16.65 -6.53 -2.73
N HIS A 86 17.91 -6.40 -3.17
CA HIS A 86 19.09 -6.65 -2.33
C HIS A 86 19.64 -5.38 -1.66
N ALA A 87 18.97 -4.23 -1.84
CA ALA A 87 19.36 -2.96 -1.25
C ALA A 87 18.23 -2.43 -0.37
N ALA A 88 18.59 -1.94 0.82
CA ALA A 88 17.65 -1.16 1.60
C ALA A 88 17.29 0.13 0.83
N PRO A 89 16.03 0.60 0.90
CA PRO A 89 14.88 0.00 1.58
C PRO A 89 14.11 -0.99 0.68
N PHE A 90 13.90 -2.23 1.14
CA PHE A 90 13.06 -3.22 0.46
C PHE A 90 12.15 -3.93 1.46
N THR A 91 10.90 -4.17 1.08
CA THR A 91 9.96 -4.88 1.95
C THR A 91 10.26 -6.37 1.98
N THR A 92 10.47 -6.91 3.19
CA THR A 92 10.48 -8.35 3.45
C THR A 92 9.08 -8.88 3.80
N ASN A 93 8.13 -7.99 4.08
CA ASN A 93 6.75 -8.32 4.38
C ASN A 93 5.80 -7.26 3.78
N PRO A 94 5.42 -7.40 2.50
CA PRO A 94 4.57 -6.41 1.82
C PRO A 94 3.17 -6.32 2.45
N VAL A 95 2.68 -7.41 3.04
CA VAL A 95 1.36 -7.44 3.70
C VAL A 95 1.38 -6.58 4.96
N ALA A 96 2.44 -6.67 5.77
CA ALA A 96 2.57 -5.85 6.97
C ALA A 96 2.69 -4.36 6.63
N ASP A 97 3.49 -4.02 5.62
CA ASP A 97 3.60 -2.62 5.16
C ASP A 97 2.26 -2.07 4.66
N ALA A 98 1.49 -2.88 3.91
CA ALA A 98 0.18 -2.46 3.42
C ALA A 98 -0.80 -2.24 4.58
N ARG A 99 -0.87 -3.18 5.53
CA ARG A 99 -1.74 -3.05 6.72
C ARG A 99 -1.41 -1.82 7.55
N LEU A 100 -0.13 -1.50 7.72
CA LEU A 100 0.31 -0.31 8.45
C LEU A 100 -0.24 0.98 7.81
N ILE A 101 -0.13 1.09 6.48
CA ILE A 101 -0.62 2.26 5.74
C ILE A 101 -2.15 2.32 5.80
N ILE A 102 -2.84 1.21 5.55
CA ILE A 102 -4.31 1.14 5.54
C ILE A 102 -4.88 1.53 6.91
N ALA A 103 -4.34 0.98 8.01
CA ALA A 103 -4.79 1.31 9.36
C ALA A 103 -4.65 2.80 9.69
N HIS A 104 -3.60 3.46 9.17
CA HIS A 104 -3.44 4.90 9.35
C HIS A 104 -4.51 5.71 8.60
N LEU A 105 -4.86 5.30 7.38
CA LEU A 105 -5.89 5.94 6.56
C LEU A 105 -7.30 5.72 7.12
N ASP A 106 -7.58 4.56 7.71
CA ASP A 106 -8.89 4.29 8.34
C ASP A 106 -9.09 5.08 9.65
N SER A 107 -8.01 5.60 10.23
CA SER A 107 -8.05 6.35 11.49
C SER A 107 -8.23 7.87 11.31
N HIS A 108 -8.29 8.40 10.08
CA HIS A 108 -8.30 9.85 9.77
C HIS A 108 -9.24 10.19 8.60
#